data_AF-B8HE44-F1
#
_entry.id   AF-B8HE44-F1
#
_cell.length_a   1.000
_cell.length_b   1.000
_cell.length_c   1.000
_cell.angle_alpha   90.00
_cell.angle_beta   90.00
_cell.angle_gamma   90.00
#
_symmetry.space_group_name_H-M   'P 1'
#
loop_
_entity.id
_entity.type
_entity.pdbx_description
1 polymer ?
#
loop_
_entity_poly.entity_id
_entity_poly.type
_entity_poly.pdbx_seq_one_letter_code
_entity_poly.pdbx_strand_id
1 'polypeptide(L)'
;MDANEKKQARAYIGEHIDISKARLTDHEAVELRDFIDKYDEYKGKTRTQTTEDDGFSSDGKYTYKRTFTHTFTDDIGIREDFEYSDDDGGHSKTTKEIKDARGILNLLHEYRPWK
;
A
#
# COMPACT_ATOMS: atom_id res chain seq x y z
N MET A 1 4.21 -22.68 -12.67
CA MET A 1 5.36 -22.68 -11.75
C MET A 1 5.46 -24.04 -11.13
N ASP A 2 6.63 -24.66 -11.25
CA ASP A 2 6.94 -25.88 -10.53
C ASP A 2 7.03 -25.59 -9.02
N ALA A 3 6.74 -26.58 -8.17
CA ALA A 3 6.77 -26.42 -6.72
C ALA A 3 8.14 -25.95 -6.20
N ASN A 4 9.22 -26.31 -6.91
CA ASN A 4 10.58 -25.89 -6.60
C ASN A 4 10.82 -24.39 -6.94
N GLU A 5 10.38 -23.94 -8.11
CA GLU A 5 10.46 -22.52 -8.50
C GLU A 5 9.65 -21.63 -7.57
N LYS A 6 8.46 -22.10 -7.16
CA LYS A 6 7.62 -21.40 -6.19
C LYS A 6 8.32 -21.20 -4.85
N LYS A 7 9.01 -22.24 -4.35
CA LYS A 7 9.75 -22.17 -3.09
C LYS A 7 10.93 -21.20 -3.18
N GLN A 8 11.65 -21.21 -4.30
CA GLN A 8 12.75 -20.28 -4.56
C GLN A 8 12.26 -18.83 -4.67
N ALA A 9 11.19 -18.58 -5.42
CA ALA A 9 10.59 -17.25 -5.53
C ALA A 9 10.14 -16.74 -4.16
N ARG A 10 9.49 -17.59 -3.35
CA ARG A 10 9.10 -17.23 -1.98
C ARG A 10 10.30 -16.95 -1.09
N ALA A 11 11.36 -17.76 -1.15
CA ALA A 11 12.57 -17.52 -0.36
C ALA A 11 13.22 -16.18 -0.73
N TYR A 12 13.31 -15.88 -2.03
CA TYR A 12 13.81 -14.60 -2.54
C TYR A 12 12.97 -13.42 -2.06
N ILE A 13 11.64 -13.51 -2.19
CA ILE A 13 10.73 -12.46 -1.70
C ILE A 13 10.87 -12.29 -0.18
N GLY A 14 10.94 -13.39 0.57
CA GLY A 14 11.07 -13.38 2.02
C GLY A 14 12.39 -12.82 2.56
N GLU A 15 13.43 -12.74 1.73
CA GLU A 15 14.69 -12.06 2.07
C GLU A 15 14.53 -10.53 2.11
N HIS A 16 13.54 -10.03 1.37
CA HIS A 16 13.32 -8.60 1.14
C HIS A 16 12.08 -8.06 1.88
N ILE A 17 11.02 -8.85 2.02
CA ILE A 17 9.76 -8.44 2.66
C ILE A 17 9.23 -9.51 3.60
N ASP A 18 8.46 -9.10 4.62
CA ASP A 18 7.84 -10.09 5.51
C ASP A 18 6.70 -10.84 4.79
N ILE A 19 6.98 -12.10 4.48
CA ILE A 19 6.00 -13.06 3.94
C ILE A 19 5.47 -14.00 5.03
N SER A 20 5.98 -13.90 6.25
CA SER A 20 5.70 -14.81 7.38
C SER A 20 4.20 -14.86 7.70
N LYS A 21 3.51 -13.74 7.56
CA LYS A 21 2.06 -13.61 7.80
C LYS A 21 1.21 -13.74 6.54
N ALA A 22 1.82 -13.91 5.37
CA ALA A 22 1.13 -13.87 4.09
C ALA A 22 1.06 -15.26 3.44
N ARG A 23 -0.16 -15.80 3.31
CA ARG A 23 -0.42 -16.88 2.34
C ARG A 23 -0.44 -16.29 0.93
N LEU A 24 0.70 -16.38 0.26
CA LEU A 24 0.88 -15.97 -1.14
C LEU A 24 0.48 -17.10 -2.09
N THR A 25 -0.42 -16.80 -3.03
CA THR A 25 -0.71 -17.61 -4.21
C THR A 25 0.42 -17.51 -5.24
N ASP A 26 0.40 -18.38 -6.24
CA ASP A 26 1.39 -18.41 -7.31
C ASP A 26 1.42 -17.09 -8.10
N HIS A 27 0.25 -16.49 -8.33
CA HIS A 27 0.13 -15.19 -9.01
C HIS A 27 0.71 -14.05 -8.17
N GLU A 28 0.30 -13.95 -6.90
CA GLU A 28 0.80 -12.93 -5.96
C GLU A 28 2.33 -13.01 -5.79
N ALA A 29 2.91 -14.22 -5.82
CA ALA A 29 4.36 -14.39 -5.76
C ALA A 29 5.07 -13.85 -7.01
N VAL A 30 4.48 -14.01 -8.20
CA VAL A 30 5.01 -13.39 -9.43
C VAL A 30 4.92 -11.86 -9.33
N GLU A 31 3.78 -11.33 -8.91
CA GLU A 31 3.58 -9.88 -8.77
C GLU A 31 4.57 -9.26 -7.78
N LEU A 32 4.77 -9.88 -6.62
CA LEU A 32 5.75 -9.40 -5.63
C LEU A 32 7.19 -9.50 -6.14
N ARG A 33 7.52 -10.55 -6.89
CA ARG A 33 8.86 -10.67 -7.48
C ARG A 33 9.11 -9.57 -8.51
N ASP A 34 8.16 -9.32 -9.41
CA ASP A 34 8.24 -8.23 -10.39
C ASP A 34 8.32 -6.87 -9.70
N PHE A 35 7.55 -6.68 -8.62
CA PHE A 35 7.60 -5.48 -7.80
C PHE A 35 8.97 -5.28 -7.13
N ILE A 36 9.58 -6.32 -6.57
CA ILE A 36 10.93 -6.26 -5.97
C ILE A 36 11.98 -5.94 -7.04
N ASP A 37 11.92 -6.60 -8.20
CA ASP A 37 12.85 -6.40 -9.31
C ASP A 37 12.78 -4.95 -9.84
N LYS A 38 11.57 -4.39 -9.92
CA LYS A 38 11.33 -2.99 -10.32
C LYS A 38 11.32 -2.02 -9.15
N TYR A 39 11.58 -2.46 -7.91
CA TYR A 39 11.42 -1.62 -6.72
C TYR A 39 12.31 -0.39 -6.77
N ASP A 40 13.49 -0.52 -7.37
CA ASP A 40 14.41 0.59 -7.62
C ASP A 40 13.76 1.74 -8.40
N GLU A 41 12.85 1.43 -9.34
CA GLU A 41 12.08 2.45 -10.07
C GLU A 41 11.01 3.14 -9.22
N TYR A 42 10.55 2.49 -8.16
CA TYR A 42 9.55 3.03 -7.24
C TYR A 42 10.17 3.73 -6.04
N LYS A 43 11.38 3.36 -5.65
CA LYS A 43 12.11 3.86 -4.49
C LYS A 43 12.16 5.39 -4.48
N GLY A 44 11.69 5.99 -3.37
CA GLY A 44 11.62 7.44 -3.21
C GLY A 44 10.47 8.13 -3.96
N LYS A 45 9.68 7.41 -4.76
CA LYS A 45 8.45 7.97 -5.35
C LYS A 45 7.39 8.12 -4.26
N THR A 46 6.66 9.22 -4.36
CA THR A 46 5.53 9.52 -3.50
C THR A 46 4.32 9.75 -4.37
N ARG A 47 3.18 9.16 -3.99
CA ARG A 47 1.89 9.42 -4.63
C ARG A 47 0.91 9.84 -3.56
N THR A 48 0.30 11.00 -3.78
CA THR A 48 -0.76 11.52 -2.94
C THR A 48 -2.07 11.44 -3.71
N GLN A 49 -3.09 10.86 -3.09
CA GLN A 49 -4.46 10.86 -3.56
C GLN A 49 -5.31 11.58 -2.53
N THR A 50 -6.04 12.59 -2.98
CA THR A 50 -6.98 13.33 -2.15
C THR A 50 -8.38 13.09 -2.68
N THR A 51 -9.28 12.73 -1.79
CA THR A 51 -10.70 12.55 -2.06
C THR A 51 -11.48 13.47 -1.14
N GLU A 52 -12.42 14.21 -1.73
CA GLU A 52 -13.37 15.04 -1.00
C GLU A 52 -14.75 14.42 -1.18
N ASP A 53 -15.49 14.28 -0.09
CA ASP A 53 -16.78 13.61 -0.08
C ASP A 53 -17.67 14.21 1.02
N ASP A 54 -18.95 13.91 0.96
CA ASP A 54 -19.97 14.53 1.80
C ASP A 54 -20.54 13.52 2.80
N GLY A 55 -20.42 13.82 4.08
CA GLY A 55 -20.98 13.05 5.18
C GLY A 55 -22.34 13.60 5.64
N PHE A 56 -23.10 12.76 6.35
CA PHE A 56 -24.34 13.16 6.99
C PHE A 56 -24.29 12.81 8.48
N SER A 57 -24.55 13.80 9.34
CA SER A 57 -24.63 13.67 10.79
C SER A 57 -26.00 14.14 11.27
N SER A 58 -26.33 13.91 12.54
CA SER A 58 -27.59 14.40 13.14
C SER A 58 -27.75 15.93 13.07
N ASP A 59 -26.67 16.68 12.90
CA ASP A 59 -26.65 18.15 12.81
C ASP A 59 -26.73 18.66 11.35
N GLY A 60 -26.55 17.79 10.35
CA GLY A 60 -26.63 18.17 8.94
C GLY A 60 -25.57 17.50 8.06
N LYS A 61 -25.45 18.04 6.84
CA LYS A 61 -24.43 17.64 5.87
C LYS A 61 -23.10 18.30 6.24
N TYR A 62 -22.03 17.52 6.30
CA TYR A 62 -20.67 18.04 6.45
C TYR A 62 -19.80 17.55 5.29
N THR A 63 -18.82 18.34 4.87
CA THR A 63 -17.86 17.93 3.84
C THR A 63 -16.57 17.52 4.52
N TYR A 64 -16.01 16.40 4.09
CA TYR A 64 -14.78 15.86 4.63
C TYR A 64 -13.79 15.53 3.51
N LYS A 65 -12.52 15.74 3.80
CA LYS A 65 -11.39 15.55 2.92
C LYS A 65 -10.51 14.46 3.49
N ARG A 66 -10.22 13.46 2.67
CA ARG A 66 -9.29 12.37 2.97
C ARG A 66 -8.10 12.45 2.02
N THR A 67 -6.91 12.54 2.57
CA THR A 67 -5.66 12.51 1.82
C THR A 67 -4.90 11.25 2.20
N PHE A 68 -4.59 10.43 1.21
CA PHE A 68 -3.73 9.26 1.33
C PHE A 68 -2.42 9.54 0.60
N THR A 69 -1.30 9.50 1.30
CA THR A 69 0.03 9.67 0.73
C THR A 69 0.84 8.41 0.91
N HIS A 70 1.13 7.73 -0.20
CA HIS A 70 1.98 6.54 -0.24
C HIS A 70 3.38 6.92 -0.69
N THR A 71 4.36 6.68 0.17
CA THR A 71 5.78 6.93 -0.10
C THR A 71 6.51 5.60 -0.11
N PHE A 72 7.16 5.27 -1.22
CA PHE A 72 8.05 4.11 -1.29
C PHE A 72 9.35 4.43 -0.54
N THR A 73 9.69 3.60 0.43
CA THR A 73 10.86 3.80 1.28
C THR A 73 12.16 3.40 0.58
N ASP A 74 13.30 3.71 1.20
CA ASP A 74 14.62 3.30 0.68
C ASP A 74 14.79 1.77 0.74
N ASP A 75 14.31 1.18 1.83
CA ASP A 75 14.15 -0.27 2.01
C ASP A 75 12.80 -0.72 1.47
N ILE A 76 12.64 -2.02 1.13
CA ILE A 76 11.45 -2.53 0.45
C ILE A 76 10.22 -2.44 1.37
N GLY A 77 9.48 -1.36 1.20
CA GLY A 77 8.33 -1.01 2.01
C GLY A 77 7.59 0.23 1.50
N ILE A 78 6.47 0.52 2.12
CA ILE A 78 5.63 1.67 1.76
C ILE A 78 5.19 2.35 3.04
N ARG A 79 5.49 3.63 3.17
CA ARG A 79 4.91 4.47 4.21
C ARG A 79 3.62 5.08 3.68
N GLU A 80 2.51 4.73 4.30
CA GLU A 80 1.22 5.37 4.05
C GLU A 80 0.95 6.42 5.14
N ASP A 81 0.67 7.64 4.72
CA ASP A 81 0.20 8.72 5.56
C ASP A 81 -1.26 9.01 5.19
N PHE A 82 -2.15 8.84 6.15
CA PHE A 82 -3.56 9.16 6.04
C PHE A 82 -3.85 10.44 6.81
N GLU A 83 -4.51 11.37 6.16
CA GLU A 83 -4.96 12.62 6.74
C GLU A 83 -6.44 12.81 6.45
N TYR A 84 -7.19 13.16 7.49
CA TYR A 84 -8.61 13.45 7.45
C TYR A 84 -8.83 14.85 8.00
N SER A 85 -9.66 15.63 7.32
CA SER A 85 -10.10 16.96 7.74
C SER A 85 -11.56 17.17 7.37
N ASP A 86 -12.37 17.78 8.24
CA ASP A 86 -13.72 18.25 7.93
C ASP A 86 -13.92 19.73 8.27
N ASP A 87 -14.99 20.32 7.74
CA ASP A 87 -15.33 21.74 7.93
C ASP A 87 -15.79 22.08 9.37
N ASP A 88 -16.11 21.06 10.18
CA ASP A 88 -16.47 21.21 11.60
C ASP A 88 -15.21 21.28 12.51
N GLY A 89 -14.02 21.22 11.91
CA GLY A 89 -12.74 21.29 12.61
C GLY A 89 -12.21 19.93 13.06
N GLY A 90 -12.84 18.83 12.66
CA GLY A 90 -12.31 17.49 12.87
C GLY A 90 -11.06 17.26 12.02
N HIS A 91 -9.93 16.97 12.67
CA HIS A 91 -8.68 16.62 11.99
C HIS A 91 -8.09 15.36 12.60
N SER A 92 -7.62 14.45 11.76
CA SER A 92 -6.96 13.22 12.19
C SER A 92 -5.86 12.85 11.21
N LYS A 93 -4.70 12.47 11.76
CA LYS A 93 -3.56 12.04 10.96
C LYS A 93 -3.03 10.72 11.51
N THR A 94 -2.85 9.76 10.62
CA THR A 94 -2.37 8.42 10.94
C THR A 94 -1.29 8.05 9.95
N THR A 95 -0.11 7.70 10.45
CA THR A 95 0.96 7.14 9.63
C THR A 95 1.05 5.64 9.89
N LYS A 96 1.14 4.83 8.85
CA LYS A 96 1.42 3.39 8.93
C LYS A 96 2.55 3.01 7.99
N GLU A 97 3.45 2.16 8.46
CA GLU A 97 4.49 1.56 7.61
C GLU A 97 4.05 0.16 7.19
N ILE A 98 4.03 -0.07 5.89
CA ILE A 98 3.66 -1.32 5.26
C ILE A 98 4.95 -1.99 4.80
N LYS A 99 5.39 -3.00 5.53
CA LYS A 99 6.55 -3.85 5.18
C LYS A 99 6.16 -5.30 4.91
N ASP A 100 4.88 -5.61 5.15
CA ASP A 100 4.31 -6.94 4.93
C ASP A 100 3.90 -7.11 3.47
N ALA A 101 4.17 -8.29 2.92
CA ALA A 101 3.82 -8.66 1.55
C ALA A 101 2.34 -8.46 1.23
N ARG A 102 1.45 -8.73 2.20
CA ARG A 102 0.00 -8.53 2.04
C ARG A 102 -0.38 -7.06 1.87
N GLY A 103 0.25 -6.15 2.61
CA GLY A 103 -0.07 -4.73 2.51
C GLY A 103 0.44 -4.15 1.19
N ILE A 104 1.62 -4.58 0.73
CA ILE A 104 2.16 -4.23 -0.59
C ILE A 104 1.22 -4.72 -1.69
N LEU A 105 0.80 -5.99 -1.65
CA LEU A 105 -0.16 -6.55 -2.62
C LEU A 105 -1.50 -5.82 -2.59
N ASN A 106 -2.04 -5.53 -1.40
CA ASN A 106 -3.28 -4.78 -1.29
C ASN A 106 -3.15 -3.41 -1.95
N LEU A 107 -2.02 -2.73 -1.76
CA LEU A 107 -1.75 -1.45 -2.40
C LEU A 107 -1.61 -1.59 -3.92
N LEU A 108 -0.92 -2.61 -4.41
CA LEU A 108 -0.86 -2.87 -5.86
C LEU A 108 -2.24 -3.13 -6.46
N HIS A 109 -3.13 -3.80 -5.73
CA HIS A 109 -4.49 -4.12 -6.19
C HIS A 109 -5.48 -2.96 -6.05
N GLU A 110 -5.40 -2.20 -4.96
CA GLU A 110 -6.24 -1.03 -4.67
C GLU A 110 -5.89 0.16 -5.59
N TYR A 111 -4.61 0.31 -5.97
CA TYR A 111 -4.13 1.38 -6.85
C TYR A 111 -4.01 0.97 -8.32
N ARG A 112 -4.84 0.04 -8.83
CA ARG A 112 -5.02 -0.10 -10.28
C ARG A 112 -5.59 1.23 -10.82
N PRO A 113 -4.82 2.16 -11.43
CA PRO A 113 -3.63 1.93 -12.25
C PRO A 113 -2.39 2.78 -11.86
N TRP A 114 -1.24 2.11 -11.83
CA TRP A 114 0.09 2.69 -12.11
C TRP A 114 0.47 2.35 -13.57
N LYS A 115 -0.47 2.54 -14.50
CA LYS A 115 -0.29 2.23 -15.92
C LYS A 115 -0.01 3.50 -16.71
#